data_AF-A0A1X1DVD6-F1
#
_entry.id   AF-A0A1X1DVD6-F1
#
_cell.length_a   1.000
_cell.length_b   1.000
_cell.length_c   1.000
_cell.angle_alpha   90.00
_cell.angle_beta   90.00
_cell.angle_gamma   90.00
#
_symmetry.space_group_name_H-M   'P 1'
#
loop_
_entity.id
_entity.type
_entity.pdbx_description
1 polymer ?
#
loop_
_entity_poly.entity_id
_entity_poly.type
_entity_poly.pdbx_seq_one_letter_code
_entity_poly.pdbx_strand_id
1 'polypeptide(L)'
;MLEFINDYKGALKPHNKIGIKHWIYFTLKSFLLLVILFLMFSLAQYMVIMYTPLSEYVTVPGIESSNLYALMVMLVISFGPSMLYLFRIIFRRLPR
;
A
#
# COMPACT_ATOMS: atom_id res chain seq x y z
N MET A 1 2.56 13.76 -9.47
CA MET A 1 1.39 13.34 -8.66
C MET A 1 0.23 12.88 -9.54
N LEU A 2 -0.26 13.71 -10.46
CA LEU A 2 -1.38 13.36 -11.37
C LEU A 2 -1.15 12.08 -12.19
N GLU A 3 0.04 11.93 -12.76
CA GLU A 3 0.45 10.70 -13.48
C GLU A 3 0.40 9.45 -12.59
N PHE A 4 0.85 9.55 -11.33
CA PHE A 4 0.81 8.41 -10.41
C PHE A 4 -0.62 7.98 -10.11
N ILE A 5 -1.53 8.94 -9.89
CA ILE A 5 -2.95 8.65 -9.66
C ILE A 5 -3.60 8.03 -10.90
N ASN A 6 -3.25 8.51 -12.09
CA ASN A 6 -3.74 7.95 -13.34
C ASN A 6 -3.21 6.52 -13.57
N ASP A 7 -1.93 6.29 -13.30
CA ASP A 7 -1.31 4.96 -13.38
C ASP A 7 -1.90 4.01 -12.34
N TYR A 8 -2.18 4.50 -11.13
CA TYR A 8 -2.82 3.75 -10.05
C TYR A 8 -4.24 3.31 -10.42
N LYS A 9 -5.08 4.24 -10.91
CA LYS A 9 -6.41 3.92 -11.43
C LYS A 9 -6.33 3.00 -12.65
N GLY A 10 -5.32 3.20 -13.49
CA GLY A 10 -5.02 2.38 -14.64
C GLY A 10 -4.71 0.93 -14.28
N ALA A 11 -4.10 0.68 -13.12
CA ALA A 11 -3.77 -0.68 -12.68
C ALA A 11 -5.02 -1.55 -12.52
N LEU A 12 -6.15 -0.94 -12.13
CA LEU A 12 -7.44 -1.61 -12.00
C LEU A 12 -8.13 -1.86 -13.35
N LYS A 13 -7.72 -1.16 -14.42
CA LYS A 13 -8.27 -1.36 -15.77
C LYS A 13 -7.52 -2.48 -16.49
N PRO A 14 -8.17 -3.56 -16.94
CA PRO A 14 -7.50 -4.74 -17.52
C PRO A 14 -6.67 -4.45 -18.78
N HIS A 15 -7.07 -3.44 -19.55
CA HIS A 15 -6.44 -3.08 -20.82
C HIS A 15 -5.25 -2.12 -20.66
N ASN A 16 -5.05 -1.51 -19.48
CA ASN A 16 -3.94 -0.59 -19.31
C ASN A 16 -2.62 -1.35 -19.21
N LYS A 17 -1.62 -0.86 -19.94
CA LYS A 17 -0.32 -1.49 -20.11
C LYS A 17 0.76 -0.50 -19.73
N ILE A 18 1.69 -0.91 -18.88
CA ILE A 18 2.90 -0.13 -18.61
C ILE A 18 4.14 -0.95 -18.98
N GLY A 19 5.19 -0.26 -19.42
CA GLY A 19 6.49 -0.89 -19.66
C GLY A 19 7.23 -1.18 -18.35
N ILE A 20 8.22 -2.08 -18.41
CA ILE A 20 9.01 -2.49 -17.22
C ILE A 20 9.72 -1.29 -16.55
N LYS A 21 10.25 -0.34 -17.34
CA LYS A 21 10.91 0.86 -16.81
C LYS A 21 9.92 1.73 -16.04
N HIS A 22 8.73 1.96 -16.62
CA HIS A 22 7.67 2.76 -15.99
C HIS A 22 7.11 2.07 -14.74
N TRP A 23 7.03 0.74 -14.74
CA TRP A 23 6.66 -0.07 -13.58
C TRP A 23 7.65 0.11 -12.41
N ILE A 24 8.96 0.18 -12.67
CA ILE A 24 9.96 0.45 -11.61
C ILE A 24 9.71 1.82 -10.98
N TYR A 25 9.52 2.86 -11.78
CA TYR A 25 9.22 4.21 -11.27
C TYR A 25 7.90 4.25 -10.50
N PHE A 26 6.87 3.56 -10.99
CA PHE A 26 5.58 3.45 -10.31
C PHE A 26 5.72 2.74 -8.95
N THR A 27 6.52 1.67 -8.89
CA THR A 27 6.80 0.93 -7.65
C THR A 27 7.58 1.78 -6.65
N LEU A 28 8.54 2.58 -7.11
CA LEU A 28 9.26 3.52 -6.24
C LEU A 28 8.31 4.59 -5.67
N LYS A 29 7.39 5.13 -6.48
CA LYS A 29 6.35 6.06 -6.00
C LYS A 29 5.37 5.39 -5.04
N SER A 30 5.10 4.09 -5.23
CA SER A 30 4.28 3.28 -4.32
C SER A 30 4.94 3.08 -2.96
N PHE A 31 6.28 2.96 -2.92
CA PHE A 31 7.03 2.96 -1.66
C PHE A 31 6.89 4.30 -0.92
N LEU A 32 6.94 5.41 -1.65
CA LEU A 32 6.70 6.74 -1.06
C LEU A 32 5.28 6.86 -0.49
N LEU A 33 4.28 6.29 -1.15
CA LEU A 33 2.91 6.18 -0.61
C LEU A 33 2.87 5.35 0.68
N LEU A 34 3.59 4.22 0.74
CA LEU A 34 3.69 3.40 1.95
C LEU A 34 4.24 4.21 3.13
N VAL A 35 5.33 4.96 2.92
CA VAL A 35 5.94 5.80 3.96
C VAL A 35 4.95 6.84 4.48
N ILE A 36 4.20 7.49 3.58
CA ILE A 36 3.17 8.47 3.96
C ILE A 36 2.06 7.82 4.77
N LEU A 37 1.54 6.67 4.33
CA LEU A 37 0.50 5.93 5.05
C LEU A 37 0.98 5.49 6.43
N PHE A 38 2.23 5.02 6.51
CA PHE A 38 2.84 4.61 7.78
C PHE A 38 2.96 5.79 8.73
N LEU A 39 3.44 6.95 8.27
CA LEU A 39 3.50 8.17 9.08
C LEU A 39 2.13 8.60 9.59
N MET A 40 1.10 8.59 8.72
CA MET A 40 -0.26 8.92 9.14
C MET A 40 -0.80 7.92 10.16
N PHE A 41 -0.54 6.63 9.96
CA PHE A 41 -0.94 5.59 10.90
C PHE A 41 -0.24 5.74 12.27
N SER A 42 1.08 5.98 12.28
CA SER A 42 1.82 6.25 13.52
C SER A 42 1.31 7.49 14.25
N LEU A 43 0.94 8.54 13.51
CA LEU A 43 0.40 9.77 14.09
C LEU A 43 -1.01 9.55 14.68
N ALA A 44 -1.84 8.75 14.00
CA ALA A 44 -3.14 8.33 14.52
C ALA A 44 -2.99 7.47 15.79
N GLN A 45 -2.07 6.51 15.79
CA GLN A 45 -1.76 5.71 16.98
C GLN A 45 -1.26 6.58 18.13
N TYR A 46 -0.38 7.53 17.86
CA TYR A 46 0.13 8.47 18.87
C TYR A 46 -0.99 9.27 19.53
N MET A 47 -1.93 9.79 18.73
CA MET A 47 -3.12 10.47 19.26
C MET A 47 -3.93 9.52 20.15
N VAL A 48 -4.19 8.29 19.72
CA VAL A 48 -4.93 7.31 20.52
C VAL A 48 -4.23 7.06 21.86
N ILE A 49 -2.90 6.87 21.87
CA ILE A 49 -2.08 6.68 23.09
C ILE A 49 -2.23 7.86 24.05
N MET A 50 -2.13 9.09 23.56
CA MET A 50 -2.17 10.29 24.41
C MET A 50 -3.52 10.48 25.12
N TYR A 51 -4.61 9.97 24.54
CA TYR A 51 -5.96 10.11 25.09
C TYR A 51 -6.52 8.84 25.75
N THR A 52 -5.77 7.72 25.76
CA THR A 52 -6.18 6.49 26.45
C THR A 52 -5.28 6.19 27.67
N PRO A 53 -5.86 5.78 28.82
CA PRO A 53 -5.07 5.42 29.99
C PRO A 53 -4.21 4.17 29.73
N LEU A 54 -2.94 4.22 30.11
CA LEU A 54 -1.91 3.19 29.86
C LEU A 54 -2.32 1.76 30.30
N SER A 55 -3.21 1.61 31.27
CA SER A 55 -3.70 0.31 31.77
C SER A 55 -4.57 -0.46 30.76
N GLU A 56 -5.26 0.24 29.86
CA GLU A 56 -6.07 -0.36 28.78
C GLU A 56 -5.23 -0.67 27.53
N TYR A 57 -4.04 -0.07 27.43
CA TYR A 57 -3.20 -0.13 26.23
C TYR A 57 -2.34 -1.41 26.13
N VAL A 58 -2.00 -2.03 27.26
CA VAL A 58 -1.06 -3.16 27.33
C VAL A 58 -1.76 -4.52 27.33
N THR A 59 -3.07 -4.55 27.55
CA THR A 59 -3.83 -5.77 27.86
C THR A 59 -4.76 -6.25 26.75
N VAL A 60 -4.77 -5.59 25.59
CA VAL A 60 -5.77 -5.87 24.54
C VAL A 60 -5.12 -6.52 23.32
N PRO A 61 -5.29 -7.85 23.12
CA PRO A 61 -4.94 -8.56 21.88
C PRO A 61 -5.52 -7.92 20.59
N GLY A 62 -6.54 -7.08 20.74
CA GLY A 62 -7.09 -6.25 19.67
C GLY A 62 -6.12 -5.21 19.09
N ILE A 63 -5.13 -4.75 19.85
CA ILE A 63 -4.15 -3.75 19.36
C ILE A 63 -3.13 -4.40 18.43
N GLU A 64 -2.64 -5.60 18.79
CA GLU A 64 -1.70 -6.33 17.94
C GLU A 64 -2.35 -6.75 16.61
N SER A 65 -3.57 -7.30 16.68
CA SER A 65 -4.33 -7.68 15.48
C SER A 65 -4.69 -6.46 14.62
N SER A 66 -5.15 -5.35 15.20
CA SER A 66 -5.47 -4.13 14.44
C SER A 66 -4.23 -3.52 13.76
N ASN A 67 -3.06 -3.57 14.40
CA ASN A 67 -1.81 -3.14 13.79
C ASN A 67 -1.40 -4.02 12.61
N LEU A 68 -1.52 -5.34 12.75
CA LEU A 68 -1.26 -6.28 11.65
C LEU A 68 -2.22 -6.05 10.48
N TYR A 69 -3.52 -5.87 10.74
CA TYR A 69 -4.50 -5.56 9.69
C TYR A 69 -4.21 -4.22 9.02
N ALA A 70 -3.85 -3.18 9.78
CA ALA A 70 -3.48 -1.88 9.23
C ALA A 70 -2.24 -2.00 8.31
N LEU A 71 -1.22 -2.75 8.73
CA LEU A 71 -0.04 -3.03 7.91
C LEU A 71 -0.40 -3.78 6.63
N MET A 72 -1.23 -4.82 6.71
CA MET A 72 -1.70 -5.56 5.54
C MET A 72 -2.44 -4.64 4.56
N VAL A 73 -3.36 -3.81 5.05
CA VAL A 73 -4.11 -2.86 4.21
C VAL A 73 -3.18 -1.84 3.57
N MET A 74 -2.22 -1.28 4.31
CA MET A 74 -1.23 -0.33 3.77
C MET A 74 -0.36 -0.97 2.67
N LEU A 75 0.02 -2.23 2.83
CA LEU A 75 0.77 -2.98 1.82
C LEU A 75 -0.07 -3.24 0.57
N VAL A 76 -1.33 -3.65 0.74
CA VAL A 76 -2.25 -3.90 -0.38
C VAL A 76 -2.55 -2.62 -1.16
N ILE A 77 -2.81 -1.51 -0.47
CA ILE A 77 -3.06 -0.19 -1.10
C ILE A 77 -1.81 0.28 -1.83
N SER A 78 -0.63 0.18 -1.20
CA SER A 78 0.62 0.66 -1.80
C SER A 78 1.04 -0.20 -2.99
N PHE A 79 1.13 -1.52 -2.81
CA PHE A 79 1.75 -2.41 -3.80
C PHE A 79 0.79 -3.25 -4.62
N GLY A 80 -0.48 -3.37 -4.24
CA GLY A 80 -1.49 -4.13 -5.01
C GLY A 80 -1.53 -3.71 -6.49
N PRO A 81 -1.62 -2.41 -6.82
CA PRO A 81 -1.54 -1.92 -8.19
C PRO A 81 -0.23 -2.28 -8.91
N SER A 82 0.90 -2.24 -8.21
CA SER A 82 2.20 -2.62 -8.78
C SER A 82 2.26 -4.11 -9.10
N MET A 83 1.74 -4.96 -8.22
CA MET A 83 1.64 -6.40 -8.43
C MET A 83 0.72 -6.73 -9.61
N LEU A 84 -0.42 -6.05 -9.75
CA LEU A 84 -1.31 -6.22 -10.91
C LEU A 84 -0.60 -5.92 -12.23
N TYR A 85 0.19 -4.84 -12.28
CA TYR A 85 1.00 -4.54 -13.46
C TYR A 85 2.08 -5.58 -13.71
N LEU A 86 2.76 -6.06 -12.66
CA LEU A 86 3.79 -7.09 -12.75
C LEU A 86 3.21 -8.39 -13.33
N PHE A 87 2.08 -8.87 -12.79
CA PHE A 87 1.37 -10.04 -13.33
C PHE A 87 1.06 -9.87 -14.81
N ARG A 88 0.52 -8.72 -15.22
CA ARG A 88 0.22 -8.44 -16.64
C ARG A 88 1.47 -8.41 -17.52
N ILE A 89 2.62 -7.97 -17.01
CA ILE A 89 3.89 -7.98 -17.75
C ILE A 89 4.37 -9.43 -17.93
N ILE A 90 4.28 -10.25 -16.88
CA ILE A 90 4.69 -11.67 -16.89
C ILE A 90 3.80 -12.48 -17.84
N PHE A 91 2.47 -12.41 -17.69
CA PHE A 91 1.52 -13.16 -18.52
C PHE A 91 1.60 -12.82 -20.00
N ARG A 92 2.06 -11.61 -20.36
CA ARG A 92 2.29 -11.24 -21.76
C ARG A 92 3.57 -11.81 -22.36
N ARG A 93 4.54 -12.18 -21.52
CA ARG A 93 5.83 -12.75 -21.96
C ARG A 93 5.81 -14.27 -22.03
N LEU A 94 4.79 -14.93 -21.49
CA LEU A 94 4.60 -16.36 -21.69
C LEU A 94 4.15 -16.61 -23.14
N PRO A 95 4.91 -17.38 -23.94
CA PRO A 95 4.41 -17.88 -25.22
C PRO A 95 3.19 -18.77 -24.95
N ARG A 96 2.14 -18.59 -25.75
CA ARG A 96 1.00 -19.52 -25.77
C ARG A 96 1.45 -20.86 -26.31
#